data_AF-A0A8T5T4Z2-F1
#
_entry.id   AF-A0A8T5T4Z2-F1
#
_cell.length_a   1.000
_cell.length_b   1.000
_cell.length_c   1.000
_cell.angle_alpha   90.00
_cell.angle_beta   90.00
_cell.angle_gamma   90.00
#
_symmetry.space_group_name_H-M   'P 1'
#
loop_
_entity.id
_entity.type
_entity.pdbx_description
1 polymer ?
#
loop_
_entity_poly.entity_id
_entity_poly.type
_entity_poly.pdbx_seq_one_letter_code
_entity_poly.pdbx_strand_id
1 'polypeptide(L)'
;PPGRDSHGRSIGKGMAVYMPKNKELIILSVGTQISPPHVKALDSLEMPKKMQFFMDIRKHFLLKDVLYRIDIQNHRFEISDQIFLSKNDSFSKNTFFRSIHRVFDAMVYSNMILSEYCIGKIKPKDLMKAKDFDSGSNYTLYS
;
A
#
# COMPACT_ATOMS: atom_id res chain seq x y z
N PRO A 1 -8.47 -13.65 -6.76
CA PRO A 1 -9.53 -14.60 -6.32
C PRO A 1 -9.56 -14.72 -4.79
N PRO A 2 -10.74 -14.81 -4.16
CA PRO A 2 -10.84 -15.28 -2.79
C PRO A 2 -10.19 -16.67 -2.68
N GLY A 3 -9.44 -16.91 -1.61
CA GLY A 3 -8.76 -18.18 -1.38
C GLY A 3 -7.54 -18.03 -0.49
N ARG A 4 -6.94 -19.17 -0.15
CA ARG A 4 -5.66 -19.23 0.54
C ARG A 4 -4.62 -19.82 -0.39
N ASP A 5 -3.40 -19.31 -0.33
CA ASP A 5 -2.28 -19.93 -1.02
C ASP A 5 -1.89 -21.28 -0.36
N SER A 6 -0.88 -21.95 -0.91
CA SER A 6 -0.36 -23.22 -0.38
C SER A 6 0.13 -23.15 1.06
N HIS A 7 0.30 -21.95 1.62
CA HIS A 7 0.75 -21.69 2.99
C HIS A 7 -0.39 -21.18 3.88
N GLY A 8 -1.64 -21.22 3.41
CA GLY A 8 -2.80 -20.83 4.20
C GLY A 8 -3.01 -19.31 4.30
N ARG A 9 -2.24 -18.49 3.57
CA ARG A 9 -2.33 -17.02 3.59
C ARG A 9 -3.38 -16.54 2.60
N SER A 10 -4.08 -15.45 2.92
CA SER A 10 -5.08 -14.86 2.03
C SER A 10 -4.46 -14.48 0.68
N ILE A 11 -5.10 -14.89 -0.42
CA ILE A 11 -4.67 -14.52 -1.77
C ILE A 11 -5.03 -13.05 -2.01
N GLY A 12 -4.01 -12.21 -2.18
CA GLY A 12 -4.14 -10.78 -2.46
C GLY A 12 -3.62 -9.89 -1.33
N LYS A 13 -3.50 -8.59 -1.60
CA LYS A 13 -3.17 -7.59 -0.58
C LYS A 13 -4.45 -7.17 0.15
N GLY A 14 -4.48 -7.30 1.46
CA GLY A 14 -5.62 -6.89 2.27
C GLY A 14 -5.73 -5.37 2.33
N MET A 15 -6.90 -4.83 1.98
CA MET A 15 -7.32 -3.49 2.39
C MET A 15 -8.08 -3.61 3.71
N ALA A 16 -7.68 -2.83 4.70
CA ALA A 16 -8.39 -2.76 5.97
C ALA A 16 -9.47 -1.68 5.89
N VAL A 17 -10.69 -2.03 6.29
CA VAL A 17 -11.80 -1.08 6.47
C VAL A 17 -12.22 -1.16 7.92
N TYR A 18 -12.12 -0.04 8.64
CA TYR A 18 -12.42 -0.01 10.08
C TYR A 18 -12.88 1.36 10.53
N MET A 19 -13.55 1.37 11.68
CA MET A 19 -13.99 2.59 12.37
C MET A 19 -13.29 2.62 13.74
N PRO A 20 -12.48 3.65 14.03
CA PRO A 20 -11.90 3.80 15.36
C PRO A 20 -12.99 3.97 16.43
N LYS A 21 -12.73 3.44 17.63
CA LYS A 21 -13.63 3.63 18.77
C LYS A 21 -13.83 5.13 19.03
N ASN A 22 -15.08 5.53 19.25
CA ASN A 22 -15.45 6.92 19.58
C ASN A 22 -15.12 7.94 18.46
N LYS A 23 -15.08 7.51 17.19
CA LYS A 23 -14.93 8.39 16.03
C LYS A 23 -16.05 8.15 15.02
N GLU A 24 -16.62 9.22 14.50
CA GLU A 24 -17.65 9.19 13.46
C GLU A 24 -17.00 9.20 12.06
N LEU A 25 -16.10 8.25 11.80
CA LEU A 25 -15.46 8.11 10.48
C LEU A 25 -15.08 6.67 10.17
N ILE A 26 -15.11 6.31 8.89
CA ILE A 26 -14.61 5.05 8.35
C ILE A 26 -13.24 5.31 7.73
N ILE A 27 -12.28 4.45 8.02
CA ILE A 27 -10.94 4.48 7.45
C ILE A 27 -10.80 3.31 6.51
N LEU A 28 -10.32 3.59 5.30
CA LEU A 28 -9.86 2.59 4.34
C LEU A 28 -8.36 2.73 4.24
N SER A 29 -7.61 1.68 4.56
CA SER A 29 -6.14 1.72 4.56
C SER A 29 -5.53 0.50 3.89
N VAL A 30 -4.43 0.71 3.17
CA VAL A 30 -3.57 -0.32 2.61
C VAL A 30 -2.13 -0.07 3.05
N GLY A 31 -1.65 -0.91 3.96
CA GLY A 31 -0.23 -1.02 4.31
C GLY A 31 0.53 -1.84 3.28
N THR A 32 1.71 -1.36 2.90
CA THR A 32 2.62 -2.03 1.97
C THR A 32 4.00 -2.16 2.59
N GLN A 33 4.41 -3.40 2.85
CA GLN A 33 5.79 -3.77 3.05
C GLN A 33 6.40 -4.14 1.69
N ILE A 34 7.47 -3.45 1.28
CA ILE A 34 8.19 -3.81 0.05
C ILE A 34 8.90 -5.15 0.28
N SER A 35 8.69 -6.10 -0.64
CA SER A 35 9.26 -7.44 -0.50
C SER A 35 10.80 -7.43 -0.57
N PRO A 36 11.49 -8.41 0.06
CA PRO A 36 12.95 -8.43 0.12
C PRO A 36 13.67 -8.34 -1.25
N PRO A 37 13.20 -8.98 -2.35
CA PRO A 37 13.84 -8.83 -3.66
C PRO A 37 13.79 -7.40 -4.20
N HIS A 38 12.67 -6.71 -4.00
CA HIS A 38 12.49 -5.32 -4.42
C HIS A 38 13.31 -4.37 -3.53
N VAL A 39 13.40 -4.64 -2.23
CA VAL A 39 14.29 -3.89 -1.32
C VAL A 39 15.75 -4.03 -1.77
N LYS A 40 16.22 -5.25 -2.05
CA LYS A 40 17.58 -5.48 -2.56
C LYS A 40 17.83 -4.77 -3.89
N ALA A 41 16.84 -4.78 -4.79
CA ALA A 41 16.94 -4.06 -6.06
C ALA A 41 17.04 -2.54 -5.84
N LEU A 42 16.19 -1.95 -4.99
CA LEU A 42 16.24 -0.53 -4.64
C LEU A 42 17.54 -0.14 -3.93
N ASP A 43 18.02 -0.96 -3.00
CA ASP A 43 19.26 -0.70 -2.26
C ASP A 43 20.51 -0.88 -3.13
N SER A 44 20.40 -1.57 -4.27
CA SER A 44 21.46 -1.65 -5.28
C SER A 44 21.56 -0.42 -6.18
N LEU A 45 20.58 0.49 -6.10
CA LEU A 45 20.61 1.77 -6.81
C LEU A 45 21.52 2.76 -6.06
N GLU A 46 22.03 3.74 -6.78
CA GLU A 46 22.70 4.88 -6.14
C GLU A 46 21.74 5.60 -5.19
N MET A 47 22.25 6.06 -4.04
CA MET A 47 21.44 6.66 -2.97
C MET A 47 20.45 7.74 -3.45
N PRO A 48 20.81 8.67 -4.35
CA PRO A 48 19.85 9.64 -4.88
C PRO A 48 18.65 9.00 -5.58
N LYS A 49 18.85 7.89 -6.30
CA LYS A 49 17.79 7.18 -7.02
C LYS A 49 16.84 6.43 -6.08
N LYS A 50 17.36 5.81 -5.02
CA LYS A 50 16.51 5.21 -3.99
C LYS A 50 15.61 6.25 -3.33
N MET A 51 16.15 7.41 -2.99
CA MET A 51 15.37 8.51 -2.42
C MET A 51 14.36 9.06 -3.43
N GLN A 52 14.72 9.10 -4.72
CA GLN A 52 13.82 9.53 -5.78
C GLN A 52 12.57 8.65 -5.87
N PHE A 53 12.70 7.32 -5.73
CA PHE A 53 11.54 6.42 -5.67
C PHE A 53 10.53 6.85 -4.58
N PHE A 54 11.00 7.08 -3.35
CA PHE A 54 10.11 7.49 -2.25
C PHE A 54 9.51 8.89 -2.47
N MET A 55 10.24 9.79 -3.13
CA MET A 55 9.73 11.10 -3.51
C MET A 55 8.67 11.03 -4.61
N ASP A 56 8.82 10.12 -5.58
CA ASP A 56 7.87 9.96 -6.67
C ASP A 56 6.55 9.36 -6.19
N ILE A 57 6.58 8.32 -5.33
CA ILE A 57 5.35 7.80 -4.73
C ILE A 57 4.69 8.87 -3.83
N ARG A 58 5.47 9.70 -3.13
CA ARG A 58 4.93 10.81 -2.32
C ARG A 58 4.19 11.83 -3.18
N LYS A 59 4.80 12.27 -4.28
CA LYS A 59 4.17 13.20 -5.23
C LYS A 59 2.88 12.60 -5.79
N HIS A 60 2.91 11.33 -6.16
CA HIS A 60 1.73 10.60 -6.63
C HIS A 60 0.60 10.58 -5.60
N PHE A 61 0.90 10.27 -4.33
CA PHE A 61 -0.11 10.29 -3.26
C PHE A 61 -0.73 11.67 -3.06
N LEU A 62 0.07 12.73 -3.13
CA LEU A 62 -0.43 14.11 -3.08
C LEU A 62 -1.35 14.41 -4.27
N LEU A 63 -1.00 13.98 -5.48
CA LEU A 63 -1.82 14.18 -6.69
C LEU A 63 -3.13 13.38 -6.67
N LYS A 64 -3.15 12.23 -5.98
CA LYS A 64 -4.36 11.42 -5.78
C LYS A 64 -5.21 11.86 -4.59
N ASP A 65 -4.72 12.85 -3.84
CA ASP A 65 -5.36 13.40 -2.65
C ASP A 65 -5.68 12.29 -1.62
N VAL A 66 -4.74 11.36 -1.43
CA VAL A 66 -4.84 10.29 -0.41
C VAL A 66 -3.94 10.61 0.77
N LEU A 67 -4.35 10.20 1.97
CA LEU A 67 -3.51 10.28 3.16
C LEU A 67 -2.43 9.20 3.09
N TYR A 68 -1.22 9.50 3.56
CA TYR A 68 -0.12 8.53 3.48
C TYR A 68 0.87 8.64 4.64
N ARG A 69 1.58 7.54 4.88
CA ARG A 69 2.75 7.46 5.76
C ARG A 69 3.84 6.69 5.05
N ILE A 70 5.05 7.24 4.97
CA ILE A 70 6.20 6.56 4.36
C ILE A 70 7.28 6.39 5.42
N ASP A 71 7.73 5.16 5.62
CA ASP A 71 8.86 4.82 6.45
C ASP A 71 9.95 4.25 5.54
N ILE A 72 10.86 5.16 5.16
CA ILE A 72 11.96 4.92 4.24
C ILE A 72 12.97 3.94 4.86
N GLN A 73 13.14 3.97 6.19
CA GLN A 73 14.10 3.14 6.90
C GLN A 73 13.70 1.66 6.85
N ASN A 74 12.40 1.38 6.93
CA ASN A 74 11.85 0.02 6.91
C ASN A 74 11.24 -0.38 5.55
N HIS A 75 11.44 0.44 4.50
CA HIS A 75 10.90 0.23 3.15
C HIS A 75 9.40 -0.11 3.14
N ARG A 76 8.63 0.64 3.92
CA ARG A 76 7.19 0.45 4.04
C ARG A 76 6.44 1.76 3.87
N PHE A 77 5.24 1.66 3.33
CA PHE A 77 4.35 2.81 3.21
C PHE A 77 2.90 2.38 3.41
N GLU A 78 2.09 3.34 3.78
CA GLU A 78 0.66 3.18 3.96
C GLU A 78 -0.06 4.28 3.20
N ILE A 79 -1.19 3.93 2.62
CA ILE A 79 -2.10 4.82 1.93
C ILE A 79 -3.47 4.64 2.56
N SER A 80 -4.16 5.73 2.88
CA SER A 80 -5.51 5.67 3.43
C SER A 80 -6.42 6.78 2.90
N ASP A 81 -7.71 6.55 3.01
CA ASP A 81 -8.76 7.53 2.80
C ASP A 81 -9.74 7.47 3.98
N GLN A 82 -10.43 8.58 4.23
CA GLN A 82 -11.36 8.73 5.36
C GLN A 82 -12.73 9.17 4.85
N ILE A 83 -13.77 8.49 5.34
CA ILE A 83 -15.15 8.87 5.09
C ILE A 83 -15.75 9.32 6.41
N PHE A 84 -16.01 10.61 6.54
CA PHE A 84 -16.67 11.17 7.71
C PHE A 84 -18.16 10.82 7.67
N LEU A 85 -18.67 10.38 8.82
CA LEU A 85 -20.08 10.10 9.03
C LEU A 85 -20.68 11.29 9.77
N SER A 86 -21.84 11.78 9.32
CA SER A 86 -22.64 12.70 10.11
C SER A 86 -23.82 11.92 10.70
N LYS A 87 -24.33 12.35 11.86
CA LYS A 87 -25.46 11.66 12.54
C LYS A 87 -26.71 11.52 11.68
N ASN A 88 -26.85 12.35 10.64
CA ASN A 88 -28.02 12.39 9.76
C ASN A 88 -27.70 12.05 8.30
N ASP A 89 -26.44 11.89 7.93
CA ASP A 89 -26.05 11.54 6.56
C ASP A 89 -25.90 10.03 6.40
N SER A 90 -26.61 9.50 5.40
CA SER A 90 -26.29 8.19 4.85
C SER A 90 -25.17 8.35 3.81
N PHE A 91 -24.11 7.55 3.91
CA PHE A 91 -23.10 7.53 2.85
C PHE A 91 -23.56 6.58 1.73
N SER A 92 -23.46 7.05 0.48
CA SER A 92 -23.82 6.21 -0.67
C SER A 92 -22.79 5.09 -0.88
N LYS A 93 -23.25 3.93 -1.38
CA LYS A 93 -22.34 2.86 -1.86
C LYS A 93 -21.32 3.40 -2.85
N ASN A 94 -21.72 4.33 -3.72
CA ASN A 94 -20.84 4.96 -4.71
C ASN A 94 -19.71 5.77 -4.07
N THR A 95 -19.99 6.52 -2.99
CA THR A 95 -18.96 7.25 -2.24
C THR A 95 -17.94 6.29 -1.64
N PHE A 96 -18.41 5.18 -1.07
CA PHE A 96 -17.55 4.15 -0.49
C PHE A 96 -16.68 3.45 -1.54
N PHE A 97 -17.27 3.01 -2.65
CA PHE A 97 -16.49 2.41 -3.73
C PHE A 97 -15.51 3.39 -4.36
N ARG A 98 -15.88 4.68 -4.52
CA ARG A 98 -14.94 5.70 -4.98
C ARG A 98 -13.72 5.81 -4.06
N SER A 99 -13.93 5.75 -2.74
CA SER A 99 -12.84 5.75 -1.76
C SER A 99 -11.96 4.50 -1.87
N ILE A 100 -12.56 3.31 -1.98
CA ILE A 100 -11.82 2.05 -2.25
C ILE A 100 -10.93 2.20 -3.49
N HIS A 101 -11.51 2.66 -4.60
CA HIS A 101 -10.80 2.80 -5.87
C HIS A 101 -9.65 3.80 -5.76
N ARG A 102 -9.83 4.94 -5.08
CA ARG A 102 -8.73 5.91 -4.86
C ARG A 102 -7.54 5.28 -4.15
N VAL A 103 -7.77 4.59 -3.04
CA VAL A 103 -6.69 3.94 -2.28
C VAL A 103 -6.06 2.79 -3.08
N PHE A 104 -6.89 1.99 -3.77
CA PHE A 104 -6.43 0.88 -4.58
C PHE A 104 -5.58 1.33 -5.76
N ASP A 105 -6.06 2.29 -6.56
CA ASP A 105 -5.35 2.82 -7.71
C ASP A 105 -4.04 3.50 -7.30
N ALA A 106 -4.05 4.21 -6.16
CA ALA A 106 -2.84 4.78 -5.60
C ALA A 106 -1.79 3.70 -5.31
N MET A 107 -2.20 2.59 -4.68
CA MET A 107 -1.33 1.46 -4.37
C MET A 107 -0.82 0.72 -5.61
N VAL A 108 -1.69 0.48 -6.59
CA VAL A 108 -1.31 -0.18 -7.86
C VAL A 108 -0.25 0.63 -8.59
N TYR A 109 -0.47 1.95 -8.72
CA TYR A 109 0.48 2.82 -9.40
C TYR A 109 1.81 2.93 -8.65
N SER A 110 1.81 2.92 -7.31
CA SER A 110 3.07 2.81 -6.55
C SER A 110 3.85 1.53 -6.81
N ASN A 111 3.17 0.40 -7.03
CA ASN A 111 3.83 -0.85 -7.44
C ASN A 111 4.39 -0.75 -8.87
N MET A 112 3.74 0.01 -9.76
CA MET A 112 4.25 0.27 -11.11
C MET A 112 5.55 1.08 -11.04
N ILE A 113 5.55 2.19 -10.28
CA ILE A 113 6.76 3.00 -10.03
C ILE A 113 7.86 2.11 -9.42
N LEU A 114 7.55 1.31 -8.39
CA LEU A 114 8.52 0.40 -7.79
C LEU A 114 9.13 -0.56 -8.83
N SER A 115 8.29 -1.12 -9.71
CA SER A 115 8.73 -2.02 -10.76
C SER A 115 9.68 -1.33 -11.72
N GLU A 116 9.39 -0.09 -12.13
CA GLU A 116 10.25 0.72 -13.01
C GLU A 116 11.63 0.94 -12.41
N TYR A 117 11.70 1.29 -11.13
CA TYR A 117 12.97 1.45 -10.42
C TYR A 117 13.75 0.14 -10.26
N CYS A 118 13.06 -0.99 -10.28
CA CYS A 118 13.66 -2.32 -10.14
C CYS A 118 13.95 -3.01 -11.49
N ILE A 119 13.67 -2.36 -12.64
CA ILE A 119 13.88 -2.95 -13.97
C ILE A 119 15.32 -3.44 -14.13
N GLY A 120 15.47 -4.66 -14.64
CA GLY A 120 16.78 -5.28 -14.90
C GLY A 120 17.55 -5.72 -13.65
N LYS A 121 17.05 -5.43 -12.44
CA LYS A 121 17.68 -5.80 -11.16
C LYS A 121 17.06 -7.05 -10.52
N ILE A 122 15.82 -7.38 -10.87
CA ILE A 122 15.10 -8.55 -10.35
C ILE A 122 15.09 -9.65 -11.41
N LYS A 123 15.60 -10.84 -11.07
CA LYS A 123 15.50 -12.03 -11.94
C LYS A 123 14.22 -12.80 -11.59
N PRO A 124 13.63 -13.57 -12.54
CA PRO A 124 12.41 -14.35 -12.28
C PRO A 124 12.49 -15.27 -11.05
N LYS A 125 13.68 -15.84 -10.79
CA LYS A 125 13.97 -16.67 -9.62
C LYS A 125 13.86 -15.94 -8.28
N ASP A 126 14.06 -14.62 -8.26
CA ASP A 126 14.00 -13.82 -7.04
C ASP A 126 12.53 -13.57 -6.63
N LEU A 127 11.62 -13.53 -7.61
CA LEU A 127 10.17 -13.40 -7.39
C LEU A 127 9.55 -14.68 -6.82
N MET A 128 10.09 -15.85 -7.16
CA MET A 128 9.62 -17.13 -6.59
C MET A 128 9.87 -17.19 -5.08
N LYS A 129 10.99 -16.63 -4.58
CA LYS A 129 11.29 -16.54 -3.15
C LYS A 129 10.43 -15.52 -2.40
N ALA A 130 9.91 -14.50 -3.10
CA ALA A 130 9.01 -13.51 -2.51
C ALA A 130 7.58 -14.04 -2.31
N LYS A 131 7.18 -15.13 -2.99
CA LYS A 131 5.86 -15.70 -2.77
C LYS A 131 5.66 -16.11 -1.32
N ASP A 132 6.70 -16.52 -0.60
CA ASP A 132 6.63 -16.97 0.80
C ASP A 132 6.72 -15.84 1.83
N PHE A 133 6.75 -14.58 1.36
CA PHE A 133 6.82 -13.41 2.23
C PHE A 133 5.46 -13.09 2.88
N ASP A 134 5.39 -13.12 4.21
CA ASP A 134 4.29 -12.53 4.96
C ASP A 134 4.59 -11.05 5.22
N SER A 135 3.76 -10.16 4.69
CA SER A 135 3.99 -8.72 4.78
C SER A 135 3.67 -8.12 6.15
N GLY A 136 3.11 -8.88 7.09
CA GLY A 136 2.78 -8.42 8.44
C GLY A 136 1.80 -7.24 8.44
N SER A 137 0.53 -7.47 8.73
CA SER A 137 -0.54 -6.45 8.64
C SER A 137 -0.51 -5.32 9.69
N ASN A 138 0.57 -5.18 10.47
CA ASN A 138 0.57 -4.37 11.71
C ASN A 138 1.11 -2.93 11.54
N TYR A 139 1.24 -2.43 10.31
CA TYR A 139 1.65 -1.05 10.05
C TYR A 139 0.44 -0.24 9.58
N THR A 140 -0.19 0.48 10.50
CA THR A 140 -1.30 1.39 10.18
C THR A 140 -1.06 2.79 10.77
N LEU A 141 -1.74 3.80 10.24
CA LEU A 141 -1.71 5.20 10.67
C LEU A 141 -2.46 5.39 12.00
N TYR A 142 -3.16 4.33 12.43
CA TYR A 142 -4.18 4.39 13.47
C TYR A 142 -4.02 3.24 14.49
N SER A 143 -2.85 2.58 14.49
CA SER A 143 -2.38 1.65 15.53
C SER A 143 -1.84 2.41 16.73
#